data_AF-A0A9X0R1S3-F1
#
_entry.id   AF-A0A9X0R1S3-F1
#
_cell.length_a   1.000
_cell.length_b   1.000
_cell.length_c   1.000
_cell.angle_alpha   90.00
_cell.angle_beta   90.00
_cell.angle_gamma   90.00
#
_symmetry.space_group_name_H-M   'P 1'
#
loop_
_entity.id
_entity.type
_entity.pdbx_description
1 polymer ?
#
loop_
_entity_poly.entity_id
_entity_poly.type
_entity_poly.pdbx_seq_one_letter_code
_entity_poly.pdbx_strand_id
1 'polypeptide(L)'
;MSLVAFLAGEDHSDAPRTASPLIQTFAVSINDHMPHRVRQRLKAFAPRIIGTNDGLDEERARLLRQLLAEEVLARAPGQDTLQPAVPATGGFLNLRRLWRWFGKDAQHHLFEVALSSGDDRSMASEAARLIARRARNAVDAREQEWYWNAAIGVLDRLCDVGAQWRQAPGIPAERLAQLEALSAQHQDRGRRKEARSALDLLHW
;
A
#
# COMPACT_ATOMS: atom_id res chain seq x y z
N MET A 1 -3.08 -11.15 3.02
CA MET A 1 -1.99 -12.06 3.41
C MET A 1 -2.26 -13.49 2.97
N SER A 2 -3.51 -13.92 2.96
CA SER A 2 -3.90 -15.26 2.50
C SER A 2 -3.42 -15.67 1.09
N LEU A 3 -3.26 -14.74 0.13
CA LEU A 3 -2.61 -15.06 -1.16
C LEU A 3 -1.12 -15.41 -0.99
N VAL A 4 -0.41 -14.74 -0.09
CA VAL A 4 1.00 -15.04 0.22
C VAL A 4 1.10 -16.43 0.84
N ALA A 5 0.26 -16.75 1.83
CA ALA A 5 0.21 -18.09 2.44
C ALA A 5 -0.03 -19.18 1.40
N PHE A 6 -1.02 -18.98 0.52
CA PHE A 6 -1.32 -19.90 -0.58
C PHE A 6 -0.12 -20.11 -1.51
N LEU A 7 0.53 -19.03 -1.96
CA LEU A 7 1.69 -19.11 -2.85
C LEU A 7 2.91 -19.72 -2.19
N ALA A 8 3.09 -19.53 -0.88
CA ALA A 8 4.14 -20.15 -0.08
C ALA A 8 3.88 -21.64 0.21
N GLY A 9 2.70 -22.16 -0.16
CA GLY A 9 2.30 -23.53 0.16
C GLY A 9 1.93 -23.74 1.64
N GLU A 10 1.69 -22.66 2.37
CA GLU A 10 1.24 -22.69 3.76
C GLU A 10 -0.29 -22.87 3.85
N ASP A 11 -0.78 -23.23 5.03
CA ASP A 11 -2.22 -23.25 5.32
C ASP A 11 -2.82 -21.85 5.17
N HIS A 12 -4.11 -21.78 4.84
CA HIS A 12 -4.81 -20.51 4.68
C HIS A 12 -4.73 -19.67 5.96
N SER A 13 -4.01 -18.55 5.89
CA SER A 13 -3.72 -17.71 7.03
C SER A 13 -3.47 -16.27 6.59
N ASP A 14 -3.80 -15.33 7.47
CA ASP A 14 -3.38 -13.93 7.32
C ASP A 14 -2.05 -13.61 8.00
N ALA A 15 -1.40 -14.63 8.56
CA ALA A 15 -0.06 -14.60 9.16
C ALA A 15 0.85 -15.69 8.59
N PRO A 16 1.21 -15.63 7.30
CA PRO A 16 2.15 -16.58 6.71
C PRO A 16 3.51 -16.48 7.40
N ARG A 17 4.09 -17.64 7.76
CA ARG A 17 5.39 -17.74 8.44
C ARG A 17 6.52 -17.23 7.59
N THR A 18 6.38 -17.28 6.27
CA THR A 18 7.37 -16.78 5.31
C THR A 18 7.39 -15.25 5.21
N ALA A 19 6.41 -14.52 5.73
CA ALA A 19 6.35 -13.07 5.65
C ALA A 19 6.90 -12.40 6.92
N SER A 20 7.64 -11.30 6.73
CA SER A 20 8.04 -10.39 7.79
C SER A 20 6.80 -9.95 8.57
N PRO A 21 6.77 -10.08 9.92
CA PRO A 21 5.67 -9.59 10.72
C PRO A 21 5.42 -8.08 10.59
N LEU A 22 6.47 -7.29 10.35
CA LEU A 22 6.35 -5.87 10.03
C LEU A 22 5.60 -5.66 8.70
N ILE A 23 6.04 -6.31 7.62
CA ILE A 23 5.40 -6.23 6.31
C ILE A 23 3.96 -6.72 6.39
N GLN A 24 3.72 -7.83 7.09
CA GLN A 24 2.39 -8.38 7.31
C GLN A 24 1.49 -7.33 7.97
N THR A 25 1.95 -6.71 9.05
CA THR A 25 1.17 -5.70 9.79
C THR A 25 0.86 -4.49 8.93
N PHE A 26 1.86 -3.95 8.21
CA PHE A 26 1.66 -2.84 7.28
C PHE A 26 0.69 -3.19 6.16
N ALA A 27 0.91 -4.32 5.49
CA ALA A 27 0.15 -4.75 4.31
C ALA A 27 -1.30 -5.10 4.65
N VAL A 28 -1.58 -5.75 5.80
CA VAL A 28 -2.94 -6.00 6.27
C VAL A 28 -3.62 -4.67 6.60
N SER A 29 -2.98 -3.82 7.40
CA SER A 29 -3.55 -2.54 7.81
C SER A 29 -3.88 -1.65 6.59
N ILE A 30 -2.98 -1.54 5.61
CA ILE A 30 -3.27 -0.74 4.41
C ILE A 30 -4.34 -1.39 3.51
N ASN A 31 -4.30 -2.72 3.33
CA ASN A 31 -5.27 -3.47 2.54
C ASN A 31 -6.71 -3.20 3.01
N ASP A 32 -6.92 -3.20 4.33
CA ASP A 32 -8.24 -3.05 4.92
C ASP A 32 -8.84 -1.67 4.66
N HIS A 33 -7.99 -0.65 4.51
CA HIS A 33 -8.40 0.71 4.21
C HIS A 33 -8.49 1.04 2.70
N MET A 34 -7.86 0.23 1.84
CA MET A 34 -7.88 0.47 0.39
C MET A 34 -9.26 0.19 -0.22
N PRO A 35 -9.76 1.08 -1.12
CA PRO A 35 -10.90 0.77 -1.97
C PRO A 35 -10.66 -0.49 -2.81
N HIS A 36 -11.72 -1.22 -3.14
CA HIS A 36 -11.61 -2.53 -3.79
C HIS A 36 -10.72 -2.54 -5.04
N ARG A 37 -10.88 -1.54 -5.93
CA ARG A 37 -10.09 -1.44 -7.18
C ARG A 37 -8.59 -1.26 -6.90
N VAL A 38 -8.25 -0.40 -5.94
CA VAL A 38 -6.86 -0.13 -5.54
C VAL A 38 -6.25 -1.37 -4.88
N ARG A 39 -7.01 -2.04 -4.00
CA ARG A 39 -6.60 -3.26 -3.29
C ARG A 39 -6.17 -4.39 -4.25
N GLN A 40 -6.79 -4.49 -5.43
CA GLN A 40 -6.39 -5.50 -6.42
C GLN A 40 -4.93 -5.36 -6.87
N ARG A 41 -4.37 -4.14 -6.82
CA ARG A 41 -2.98 -3.86 -7.19
C ARG A 41 -1.98 -4.52 -6.25
N LEU A 42 -2.38 -4.81 -5.00
CA LEU A 42 -1.53 -5.48 -4.01
C LEU A 42 -1.21 -6.94 -4.40
N LYS A 43 -2.03 -7.58 -5.24
CA LYS A 43 -1.82 -8.98 -5.63
C LYS A 43 -0.47 -9.23 -6.29
N ALA A 44 0.03 -8.26 -7.06
CA ALA A 44 1.33 -8.36 -7.73
C ALA A 44 2.53 -8.44 -6.76
N PHE A 45 2.35 -8.00 -5.51
CA PHE A 45 3.40 -8.00 -4.50
C PHE A 45 3.41 -9.29 -3.67
N ALA A 46 2.39 -10.14 -3.77
CA ALA A 46 2.32 -11.36 -2.97
C ALA A 46 3.56 -12.27 -3.15
N PRO A 47 4.09 -12.49 -4.36
CA PRO A 47 5.37 -13.19 -4.56
C PRO A 47 6.57 -12.55 -3.84
N ARG A 48 6.66 -11.21 -3.83
CA ARG A 48 7.80 -10.47 -3.26
C ARG A 48 7.85 -10.51 -1.74
N ILE A 49 6.70 -10.73 -1.11
CA ILE A 49 6.56 -10.85 0.36
C ILE A 49 7.06 -12.22 0.86
N ILE A 50 7.04 -13.25 0.01
CA ILE A 50 7.51 -14.60 0.39
C ILE A 50 9.00 -14.54 0.76
N GLY A 51 9.35 -15.12 1.90
CA GLY A 51 10.72 -15.16 2.41
C GLY A 51 11.20 -13.85 3.03
N THR A 52 10.33 -12.84 3.22
CA THR A 52 10.71 -11.61 3.94
C THR A 52 10.86 -11.82 5.45
N ASN A 53 10.46 -12.97 6.00
CA ASN A 53 10.78 -13.34 7.38
C ASN A 53 12.25 -13.79 7.52
N ASP A 54 13.17 -12.88 7.21
CA ASP A 54 14.61 -13.09 7.11
C ASP A 54 15.40 -12.45 8.27
N GLY A 55 14.70 -11.94 9.29
CA GLY A 55 15.30 -11.27 10.44
C GLY A 55 15.64 -9.79 10.23
N LEU A 56 15.34 -9.19 9.07
CA LEU A 56 15.67 -7.80 8.76
C LEU A 56 14.54 -6.80 9.10
N ASP A 57 13.67 -7.14 10.06
CA ASP A 57 12.53 -6.27 10.44
C ASP A 57 12.98 -4.92 10.99
N GLU A 58 14.09 -4.85 11.73
CA GLU A 58 14.63 -3.59 12.23
C GLU A 58 15.07 -2.65 11.09
N GLU A 59 15.69 -3.20 10.05
CA GLU A 59 16.08 -2.45 8.85
C GLU A 59 14.86 -1.96 8.08
N ARG A 60 13.86 -2.83 7.91
CA ARG A 60 12.57 -2.47 7.32
C ARG A 60 11.86 -1.37 8.13
N ALA A 61 11.94 -1.43 9.45
CA ALA A 61 11.34 -0.42 10.31
C ALA A 61 12.03 0.95 10.15
N ARG A 62 13.37 0.96 10.10
CA ARG A 62 14.15 2.17 9.83
C ARG A 62 13.79 2.78 8.48
N LEU A 63 13.73 1.94 7.43
CA LEU A 63 13.32 2.37 6.10
C LEU A 63 11.89 2.92 6.10
N LEU A 64 10.94 2.24 6.75
CA LEU A 64 9.56 2.72 6.85
C LEU A 64 9.47 4.11 7.49
N ARG A 65 10.19 4.34 8.59
CA ARG A 65 10.26 5.66 9.24
C ARG A 65 10.78 6.73 8.29
N GLN A 66 11.84 6.43 7.54
CA GLN A 66 12.42 7.34 6.55
C GLN A 66 11.40 7.68 5.43
N LEU A 67 10.79 6.66 4.83
CA LEU A 67 9.83 6.84 3.74
C LEU A 67 8.59 7.65 4.16
N LEU A 68 8.11 7.43 5.39
CA LEU A 68 7.00 8.22 5.93
C LEU A 68 7.36 9.71 6.05
N ALA A 69 8.55 10.00 6.56
CA ALA A 69 9.03 11.38 6.71
C ALA A 69 9.22 12.07 5.35
N GLU A 70 9.86 11.38 4.39
CA GLU A 70 10.26 11.97 3.11
C GLU A 70 9.12 12.07 2.10
N GLU A 71 8.18 11.12 2.08
CA GLU A 71 7.17 11.07 1.02
C GLU A 71 5.80 11.46 1.53
N VAL A 72 5.31 10.75 2.54
CA VAL A 72 3.92 10.88 3.00
C VAL A 72 3.69 12.21 3.71
N LEU A 73 4.71 12.71 4.42
CA LEU A 73 4.62 13.90 5.25
C LEU A 73 5.19 15.16 4.60
N ALA A 74 6.23 15.04 3.77
CA ALA A 74 6.80 16.19 3.08
C ALA A 74 5.81 16.79 2.06
N ARG A 75 4.86 16.00 1.57
CA ARG A 75 3.84 16.48 0.64
C ARG A 75 2.79 17.32 1.35
N ALA A 76 2.77 18.61 1.03
CA ALA A 76 1.71 19.50 1.49
C ALA A 76 0.44 19.28 0.65
N PRO A 77 -0.76 19.27 1.27
CA PRO A 77 -2.00 19.16 0.51
C PRO A 77 -2.12 20.31 -0.48
N GLY A 78 -2.48 20.00 -1.73
CA GLY A 78 -2.65 20.98 -2.81
C GLY A 78 -1.38 21.39 -3.59
N GLN A 79 -0.29 20.62 -3.53
CA GLN A 79 0.93 20.91 -4.30
C GLN A 79 0.90 20.51 -5.78
N ASP A 80 -0.16 19.85 -6.29
CA ASP A 80 -0.22 19.37 -7.68
C ASP A 80 -0.89 20.32 -8.68
N THR A 81 -1.09 21.58 -8.30
CA THR A 81 -1.28 22.65 -9.30
C THR A 81 0.06 23.36 -9.44
N LEU A 82 0.84 23.02 -10.47
CA LEU A 82 1.71 23.93 -11.23
C LEU A 82 2.43 23.11 -12.31
N GLN A 83 1.94 23.22 -13.54
CA GLN A 83 2.77 23.14 -14.74
C GLN A 83 3.91 24.19 -14.61
N PRO A 84 5.08 23.97 -15.21
CA PRO A 84 6.16 24.94 -15.13
C PRO A 84 5.84 26.14 -16.03
N ALA A 85 5.35 27.22 -15.44
CA ALA A 85 5.25 28.52 -16.11
C ALA A 85 6.16 29.52 -15.38
N VAL A 86 7.16 30.00 -16.13
CA VAL A 86 7.97 31.24 -16.05
C VAL A 86 7.97 32.02 -14.71
N PRO A 87 9.15 32.42 -14.18
CA PRO A 87 9.22 33.13 -12.91
C PRO A 87 8.69 34.57 -13.06
N ALA A 88 7.63 34.89 -12.32
CA ALA A 88 7.19 36.26 -12.09
C ALA A 88 7.55 36.68 -10.66
N THR A 89 8.34 37.74 -10.58
CA THR A 89 8.79 38.49 -9.41
C THR A 89 7.61 39.12 -8.66
N GLY A 90 7.58 39.03 -7.32
CA GLY A 90 6.76 39.94 -6.50
C GLY A 90 6.03 39.28 -5.34
N GLY A 91 6.32 39.71 -4.12
CA GLY A 91 5.91 39.10 -2.86
C GLY A 91 4.43 39.17 -2.51
N PHE A 92 3.90 38.06 -2.00
CA PHE A 92 2.84 37.96 -0.99
C PHE A 92 3.03 36.64 -0.23
N LEU A 93 3.89 36.64 0.80
CA LEU A 93 4.43 35.44 1.45
C LEU A 93 3.82 35.08 2.82
N ASN A 94 2.67 35.62 3.26
CA ASN A 94 2.26 35.48 4.68
C ASN A 94 0.92 34.82 5.02
N LEU A 95 0.08 34.40 4.08
CA LEU A 95 -1.09 33.55 4.43
C LEU A 95 -0.79 32.04 4.41
N ARG A 96 0.24 31.61 3.67
CA ARG A 96 0.63 30.20 3.53
C ARG A 96 1.26 29.60 4.80
N ARG A 97 1.82 30.44 5.69
CA ARG A 97 2.41 30.01 6.98
C ARG A 97 1.39 29.82 8.09
N LEU A 98 0.31 30.62 8.13
CA LEU A 98 -0.74 30.49 9.14
C LEU A 98 -1.58 29.21 8.96
N TRP A 99 -1.86 28.81 7.72
CA TRP A 99 -2.55 27.54 7.44
C TRP A 99 -1.68 26.30 7.76
N ARG A 100 -0.35 26.48 7.82
CA ARG A 100 0.61 25.45 8.27
C ARG A 100 0.52 25.18 9.78
N TRP A 101 -0.28 25.95 10.53
CA TRP A 101 -0.41 25.84 11.99
C TRP A 101 -1.72 25.19 12.44
N PHE A 102 -2.84 25.41 11.74
CA PHE A 102 -4.16 24.95 12.21
C PHE A 102 -4.49 23.47 11.96
N GLY A 103 -3.76 22.75 11.11
CA GLY A 103 -3.94 21.30 10.87
C GLY A 103 -2.99 20.37 11.64
N LYS A 104 -2.10 20.93 12.49
CA LYS A 104 -0.92 20.23 13.02
C LYS A 104 -1.19 19.23 14.15
N ASP A 105 -2.10 19.50 15.08
CA ASP A 105 -2.07 18.79 16.37
C ASP A 105 -2.40 17.29 16.28
N ALA A 106 -3.44 16.91 15.53
CA ALA A 106 -3.77 15.49 15.36
C ALA A 106 -2.77 14.72 14.49
N GLN A 107 -2.12 15.42 13.54
CA GLN A 107 -1.17 14.81 12.60
C GLN A 107 0.22 14.67 13.21
N HIS A 108 0.67 15.66 13.99
CA HIS A 108 1.89 15.56 14.80
C HIS A 108 1.76 14.47 15.84
N HIS A 109 0.63 14.36 16.55
CA HIS A 109 0.46 13.29 17.53
C HIS A 109 0.55 11.90 16.91
N LEU A 110 -0.07 11.67 15.73
CA LEU A 110 0.04 10.38 15.04
C LEU A 110 1.44 10.11 14.50
N PHE A 111 2.15 11.15 14.06
CA PHE A 111 3.55 11.05 13.65
C PHE A 111 4.46 10.71 14.83
N GLU A 112 4.29 11.40 15.97
CA GLU A 112 4.99 11.12 17.22
C GLU A 112 4.67 9.71 17.70
N VAL A 113 3.42 9.25 17.63
CA VAL A 113 3.05 7.87 17.98
C VAL A 113 3.68 6.84 17.03
N ALA A 114 3.68 7.11 15.72
CA ALA A 114 4.30 6.22 14.76
C ALA A 114 5.82 6.14 14.97
N LEU A 115 6.49 7.27 15.21
CA LEU A 115 7.94 7.30 15.43
C LEU A 115 8.39 6.89 16.84
N SER A 116 7.54 7.07 17.85
CA SER A 116 7.84 6.76 19.26
C SER A 116 7.32 5.39 19.71
N SER A 117 6.62 4.65 18.84
CA SER A 117 6.24 3.27 19.15
C SER A 117 7.51 2.42 19.27
N GLY A 118 7.81 1.95 20.49
CA GLY A 118 8.95 1.06 20.75
C GLY A 118 8.81 -0.34 20.13
N ASP A 119 7.64 -0.65 19.56
CA ASP A 119 7.35 -1.87 18.79
C ASP A 119 7.18 -1.55 17.31
N ASP A 120 8.02 -2.15 16.46
CA ASP A 120 8.04 -1.91 15.02
C ASP A 120 6.72 -2.32 14.32
N ARG A 121 5.99 -3.29 14.87
CA ARG A 121 4.69 -3.70 14.32
C ARG A 121 3.62 -2.64 14.56
N SER A 122 3.57 -2.11 15.78
CA SER A 122 2.69 -0.99 16.14
C SER A 122 2.99 0.23 15.26
N MET A 123 4.26 0.58 15.07
CA MET A 123 4.69 1.63 14.14
C MET A 123 4.18 1.38 12.71
N ALA A 124 4.34 0.15 12.19
CA ALA A 124 3.89 -0.20 10.85
C ALA A 124 2.36 -0.12 10.67
N SER A 125 1.59 -0.50 11.69
CA SER A 125 0.13 -0.36 11.69
C SER A 125 -0.30 1.12 11.64
N GLU A 126 0.33 1.97 12.48
CA GLU A 126 0.03 3.40 12.54
C GLU A 126 0.46 4.14 11.27
N ALA A 127 1.59 3.76 10.68
CA ALA A 127 2.04 4.24 9.38
C ALA A 127 0.97 4.01 8.29
N ALA A 128 0.44 2.79 8.19
CA ALA A 128 -0.61 2.45 7.24
C ALA A 128 -1.91 3.23 7.51
N ARG A 129 -2.31 3.37 8.78
CA ARG A 129 -3.49 4.17 9.19
C ARG A 129 -3.35 5.65 8.83
N LEU A 130 -2.16 6.21 8.99
CA LEU A 130 -1.86 7.60 8.65
C LEU A 130 -2.02 7.82 7.13
N ILE A 131 -1.39 6.97 6.31
CA ILE A 131 -1.52 7.03 4.85
C ILE A 131 -2.99 6.89 4.44
N ALA A 132 -3.70 5.92 4.99
CA ALA A 132 -5.12 5.69 4.70
C ALA A 132 -6.01 6.88 5.10
N ARG A 133 -5.70 7.55 6.21
CA ARG A 133 -6.42 8.75 6.64
C ARG A 133 -6.18 9.91 5.70
N ARG A 134 -4.93 10.10 5.25
CA ARG A 134 -4.57 11.11 4.24
C ARG A 134 -5.29 10.87 2.92
N ALA A 135 -5.30 9.64 2.43
CA ALA A 135 -6.00 9.28 1.20
C ALA A 135 -7.51 9.51 1.26
N ARG A 136 -8.14 9.26 2.43
CA ARG A 136 -9.58 9.52 2.64
C ARG A 136 -9.91 11.01 2.74
N ASN A 137 -8.98 11.80 3.25
CA ASN A 137 -9.15 13.25 3.43
C ASN A 137 -8.52 14.06 2.28
N ALA A 138 -8.10 13.39 1.20
CA ALA A 138 -7.55 14.03 0.02
C ALA A 138 -8.61 14.95 -0.63
N VAL A 139 -8.16 16.07 -1.17
CA VAL A 139 -9.03 17.10 -1.76
C VAL A 139 -9.64 16.62 -3.07
N ASP A 140 -8.91 15.81 -3.82
CA ASP A 140 -9.35 15.25 -5.10
C ASP A 140 -8.90 13.80 -5.30
N ALA A 141 -9.40 13.17 -6.38
CA ALA A 141 -9.10 11.79 -6.73
C ALA A 141 -7.62 11.56 -7.08
N ARG A 142 -6.92 12.58 -7.59
CA ARG A 142 -5.50 12.46 -7.97
C ARG A 142 -4.62 12.42 -6.74
N GLU A 143 -4.90 13.26 -5.76
CA GLU A 143 -4.23 13.25 -4.46
C GLU A 143 -4.53 11.97 -3.68
N GLN A 144 -5.78 11.49 -3.71
CA GLN A 144 -6.13 10.19 -3.15
C GLN A 144 -5.32 9.05 -3.79
N GLU A 145 -5.29 8.99 -5.12
CA GLU A 145 -4.54 7.97 -5.87
C GLU A 145 -3.04 8.05 -5.56
N TRP A 146 -2.49 9.25 -5.38
CA TRP A 146 -1.10 9.44 -4.99
C TRP A 146 -0.80 8.78 -3.64
N TYR A 147 -1.63 8.96 -2.61
CA TYR A 147 -1.40 8.33 -1.31
C TYR A 147 -1.45 6.80 -1.39
N TRP A 148 -2.33 6.24 -2.22
CA TRP A 148 -2.34 4.80 -2.46
C TRP A 148 -1.11 4.30 -3.21
N ASN A 149 -0.64 5.07 -4.20
CA ASN A 149 0.62 4.78 -4.90
C ASN A 149 1.81 4.84 -3.95
N ALA A 150 1.85 5.82 -3.05
CA ALA A 150 2.89 5.94 -2.03
C ALA A 150 2.86 4.73 -1.09
N ALA A 151 1.68 4.29 -0.63
CA ALA A 151 1.55 3.10 0.22
C ALA A 151 2.08 1.83 -0.48
N ILE A 152 1.79 1.68 -1.77
CA ILE A 152 2.29 0.58 -2.60
C ILE A 152 3.81 0.67 -2.76
N GLY A 153 4.35 1.86 -3.05
CA GLY A 153 5.79 2.08 -3.18
C GLY A 153 6.56 1.90 -1.86
N VAL A 154 5.93 2.17 -0.72
CA VAL A 154 6.46 1.81 0.60
C VAL A 154 6.54 0.28 0.72
N LEU A 155 5.42 -0.43 0.50
CA LEU A 155 5.40 -1.89 0.56
C LEU A 155 6.46 -2.53 -0.34
N ASP A 156 6.62 -2.01 -1.56
CA ASP A 156 7.59 -2.51 -2.53
C ASP A 156 9.02 -2.41 -2.00
N ARG A 157 9.41 -1.24 -1.49
CA ARG A 157 10.75 -1.02 -0.95
C ARG A 157 11.01 -1.77 0.36
N LEU A 158 9.99 -2.01 1.18
CA LEU A 158 10.12 -2.92 2.32
C LEU A 158 10.42 -4.34 1.87
N CYS A 159 9.83 -4.78 0.74
CA CYS A 159 10.16 -6.06 0.13
C CYS A 159 11.57 -6.09 -0.47
N ASP A 160 12.20 -4.96 -0.80
CA ASP A 160 13.55 -4.93 -1.35
C ASP A 160 14.66 -5.10 -0.30
N VAL A 161 14.37 -4.81 0.96
CA VAL A 161 15.29 -5.09 2.07
C VAL A 161 15.62 -6.58 2.08
N GLY A 162 16.91 -6.90 1.97
CA GLY A 162 17.41 -8.29 1.92
C GLY A 162 17.18 -9.03 0.61
N ALA A 163 16.62 -8.40 -0.43
CA ALA A 163 16.27 -9.09 -1.67
C ALA A 163 17.46 -9.78 -2.36
N GLN A 164 18.66 -9.19 -2.32
CA GLN A 164 19.85 -9.83 -2.90
C GLN A 164 20.33 -11.10 -2.16
N TRP A 165 19.91 -11.29 -0.91
CA TRP A 165 20.35 -12.40 -0.05
C TRP A 165 19.29 -13.48 0.11
N ARG A 166 18.02 -13.18 -0.21
CA ARG A 166 16.95 -14.16 -0.17
C ARG A 166 17.13 -15.15 -1.30
N GLN A 167 17.36 -16.41 -0.93
CA GLN A 167 17.08 -17.51 -1.84
C GLN A 167 15.58 -17.44 -2.12
N ALA A 168 15.18 -17.05 -3.33
CA ALA A 168 13.78 -17.00 -3.68
C ALA A 168 13.16 -18.37 -3.40
N PRO A 169 12.27 -18.51 -2.40
CA PRO A 169 11.55 -19.76 -2.25
C PRO A 169 10.72 -19.85 -3.52
N GLY A 170 11.11 -20.73 -4.44
CA GLY A 170 10.40 -20.89 -5.70
C GLY A 170 8.93 -21.12 -5.37
N ILE A 171 8.03 -20.32 -5.94
CA ILE A 171 6.60 -20.57 -5.81
C ILE A 171 6.38 -22.00 -6.31
N PRO A 172 5.81 -22.92 -5.52
CA PRO A 172 5.60 -24.29 -5.95
C PRO A 172 4.80 -24.29 -7.25
N ALA A 173 5.28 -24.99 -8.28
CA ALA A 173 4.67 -25.00 -9.61
C ALA A 173 3.18 -25.38 -9.57
N GLU A 174 2.82 -26.28 -8.66
CA GLU A 174 1.43 -26.68 -8.43
C GLU A 174 0.54 -25.50 -7.98
N ARG A 175 1.05 -24.61 -7.12
CA ARG A 175 0.30 -23.43 -6.66
C ARG A 175 0.12 -22.41 -7.78
N LEU A 176 1.12 -22.26 -8.65
CA LEU A 176 1.01 -21.41 -9.83
C LEU A 176 -0.06 -21.95 -10.80
N ALA A 177 -0.03 -23.26 -11.08
CA ALA A 177 -1.03 -23.91 -11.91
C ALA A 177 -2.46 -23.80 -11.33
N GLN A 178 -2.61 -23.97 -10.01
CA GLN A 178 -3.88 -23.77 -9.32
C GLN A 178 -4.38 -22.31 -9.45
N LEU A 179 -3.49 -21.32 -9.36
CA LEU A 179 -3.86 -19.91 -9.52
C LEU A 179 -4.32 -19.60 -10.95
N GLU A 180 -3.63 -20.14 -11.96
CA GLU A 180 -4.01 -20.01 -13.36
C GLU A 180 -5.38 -20.63 -13.64
N ALA A 181 -5.64 -21.82 -13.09
CA ALA A 181 -6.95 -22.49 -13.20
C ALA A 181 -8.08 -21.67 -12.58
N LEU A 182 -7.87 -21.10 -11.38
CA LEU A 182 -8.84 -20.21 -10.73
C LEU A 182 -9.09 -18.93 -11.52
N SER A 183 -8.05 -18.36 -12.14
CA SER A 183 -8.17 -17.18 -13.01
C SER A 183 -9.03 -17.50 -14.24
N ALA A 184 -8.77 -18.62 -14.90
CA ALA A 184 -9.55 -19.07 -16.07
C ALA A 184 -11.03 -19.30 -15.72
N GLN A 185 -11.33 -19.91 -14.56
CA GLN A 185 -12.70 -20.11 -14.09
C GLN A 185 -13.44 -18.79 -13.82
N HIS A 186 -12.76 -17.80 -13.23
CA HIS A 186 -13.35 -16.49 -13.00
C HIS A 186 -13.64 -15.75 -14.32
N GLN A 187 -12.74 -15.84 -15.31
CA GLN A 187 -12.94 -15.26 -16.63
C GLN A 187 -14.14 -15.91 -17.35
N ASP A 188 -14.27 -17.23 -17.31
CA ASP A 188 -15.43 -17.94 -17.91
C ASP A 188 -16.75 -17.54 -17.24
N ARG A 189 -16.78 -17.48 -15.90
CA ARG A 189 -17.96 -17.00 -15.17
C ARG A 189 -18.33 -15.55 -15.51
N GLY A 190 -17.35 -14.68 -15.71
CA GLY A 190 -17.56 -13.30 -16.17
C GLY A 190 -18.23 -13.26 -17.53
N ARG A 191 -17.66 -13.98 -18.52
CA ARG A 191 -18.22 -14.07 -19.88
C ARG A 191 -19.65 -14.62 -19.90
N ARG A 192 -19.94 -15.64 -19.10
CA ARG A 192 -21.30 -16.20 -19.00
C ARG A 192 -22.31 -15.22 -18.42
N LYS A 193 -21.90 -14.39 -17.45
CA LYS A 193 -22.77 -13.34 -16.90
C LYS A 193 -23.03 -12.23 -17.92
N GLU A 194 -21.99 -11.79 -18.62
CA GLU A 194 -22.12 -10.79 -19.69
C GLU A 194 -23.01 -11.29 -20.84
N ALA A 195 -22.84 -12.55 -21.26
CA ALA A 195 -23.68 -13.16 -22.29
C ALA A 195 -25.16 -13.25 -21.86
N ARG A 196 -25.43 -13.56 -20.59
CA ARG A 196 -26.80 -13.54 -20.04
C ARG A 196 -27.39 -12.13 -20.04
N SER A 197 -26.64 -11.14 -19.55
CA SER A 197 -27.11 -9.75 -19.56
C SER A 197 -27.32 -9.20 -20.98
N ALA A 198 -26.50 -9.60 -21.96
CA ALA A 198 -26.69 -9.23 -23.36
C ALA A 198 -27.95 -9.87 -23.97
N LEU A 199 -28.24 -11.13 -23.61
CA LEU A 199 -29.48 -11.80 -24.01
C LEU A 199 -30.71 -11.15 -23.35
N ASP A 200 -30.63 -10.79 -22.07
CA ASP A 200 -31.72 -10.10 -21.37
C ASP A 200 -32.02 -8.72 -21.97
N LEU A 201 -31.02 -8.03 -22.54
CA LEU A 201 -31.18 -6.75 -23.25
C LEU A 201 -31.76 -6.88 -24.67
N LEU A 202 -31.71 -8.07 -25.29
CA LEU A 202 -32.26 -8.35 -26.62
C LEU A 202 -33.73 -8.82 -26.58
N HIS A 203 -34.27 -9.05 -25.38
CA HIS A 203 -35.66 -9.46 -25.15
C HIS A 203 -36.59 -8.32 -24.69
N TRP A 204 -36.18 -7.06 -24.90
CA TRP A 204 -37.01 -5.85 -24.70
C TRP A 204 -37.32 -5.15 -26.01
#